data_AF-A0A7X2MQG1-F1
#
_entry.id   AF-A0A7X2MQG1-F1
#
_cell.length_a   1.000
_cell.length_b   1.000
_cell.length_c   1.000
_cell.angle_alpha   90.00
_cell.angle_beta   90.00
_cell.angle_gamma   90.00
#
_symmetry.space_group_name_H-M   'P 1'
#
loop_
_entity.id
_entity.type
_entity.pdbx_description
1 polymer ?
#
loop_
_entity_poly.entity_id
_entity_poly.type
_entity_poly.pdbx_seq_one_letter_code
_entity_poly.pdbx_strand_id
1 'polypeptide(L)'
;ELYEHLPEAGDLDQPKLVFFFDEAHLLFTDAPPVLLEKIEQVMRLIRSKGVGVWFVTQNPADIPDRVLGQLGNRVQHALRAFTPKDQKAVKTAADTLRANPAFDSVEAIQALGTGEALISFLDAKGSPSVVERAMVIAPGSRMGPVTGDERNGLINHSPLYGKYDSEVDRESAFEKLQKGFQAASDQASAPPAKGDDVAVDNGILGGLKEILFGRTGPRGGKHDGVVQTMAKSATRQITNQIIRGVLGSLLGGRRR
;
A
#
# COMPACT_ATOMS: atom_id res chain seq x y z
N GLU A 1 -8.16 0.59 8.98
CA GLU A 1 -8.05 -0.68 9.73
C GLU A 1 -6.95 -0.69 10.81
N LEU A 2 -5.64 -0.76 10.50
CA LEU A 2 -4.61 -0.93 11.56
C LEU A 2 -4.60 0.19 12.61
N TYR A 3 -4.72 1.46 12.20
CA TYR A 3 -4.79 2.58 13.14
C TYR A 3 -6.09 2.61 13.95
N GLU A 4 -7.23 2.26 13.36
CA GLU A 4 -8.55 2.42 14.01
C GLU A 4 -8.71 1.51 15.24
N HIS A 5 -7.99 0.40 15.30
CA HIS A 5 -8.09 -0.58 16.38
C HIS A 5 -6.94 -0.53 17.39
N LEU A 6 -5.86 0.20 17.12
CA LEU A 6 -4.75 0.31 18.07
C LEU A 6 -5.12 1.29 19.20
N PRO A 7 -5.01 0.89 20.48
CA PRO A 7 -5.21 1.80 21.60
C PRO A 7 -4.09 2.83 21.66
N GLU A 8 -4.41 4.03 22.14
CA GLU A 8 -3.39 5.03 22.46
C GLU A 8 -2.44 4.47 23.52
N ALA A 9 -1.15 4.66 23.30
CA ALA A 9 -0.10 4.06 24.14
C ALA A 9 0.64 5.10 24.99
N GLY A 10 0.47 6.40 24.68
CA GLY A 10 1.21 7.47 25.33
C GLY A 10 2.70 7.46 24.93
N ASP A 11 3.54 7.97 25.83
CA ASP A 11 4.99 8.03 25.65
C ASP A 11 5.64 6.83 26.35
N LEU A 12 5.78 5.74 25.60
CA LEU A 12 6.42 4.52 26.09
C LEU A 12 7.93 4.58 25.87
N ASP A 13 8.69 4.04 26.81
CA ASP A 13 10.15 3.91 26.68
C ASP A 13 10.57 3.14 25.42
N GLN A 14 9.73 2.21 24.94
CA GLN A 14 9.94 1.45 23.72
C GLN A 14 8.66 1.40 22.88
N PRO A 15 8.78 1.49 21.54
CA PRO A 15 7.65 1.31 20.65
C PRO A 15 7.11 -0.12 20.72
N LYS A 16 5.79 -0.27 20.68
CA LYS A 16 5.10 -1.57 20.61
C LYS A 16 5.33 -2.27 19.28
N LEU A 17 5.52 -1.50 18.21
CA LEU A 17 5.72 -2.00 16.86
C LEU A 17 6.58 -1.00 16.08
N VAL A 18 7.46 -1.52 15.22
CA VAL A 18 8.28 -0.69 14.33
C VAL A 18 8.17 -1.24 12.92
N PHE A 19 7.81 -0.38 11.96
CA PHE A 19 7.86 -0.70 10.54
C PHE A 19 9.16 -0.17 9.92
N PHE A 20 9.84 -1.04 9.18
CA PHE A 20 10.97 -0.67 8.34
C PHE A 20 10.54 -0.81 6.88
N PHE A 21 10.58 0.29 6.14
CA PHE A 21 10.34 0.33 4.71
C PHE A 21 11.67 0.47 4.01
N ASP A 22 12.20 -0.67 3.55
CA ASP A 22 13.39 -0.69 2.72
C ASP A 22 13.07 -0.25 1.29
N GLU A 23 14.03 0.39 0.65
CA GLU A 23 13.85 1.07 -0.64
C GLU A 23 12.61 1.98 -0.68
N ALA A 24 12.48 2.81 0.35
CA ALA A 24 11.33 3.68 0.59
C ALA A 24 10.99 4.60 -0.60
N HIS A 25 11.95 4.89 -1.47
CA HIS A 25 11.73 5.64 -2.70
C HIS A 25 10.60 5.05 -3.57
N LEU A 26 10.41 3.72 -3.54
CA LEU A 26 9.35 3.03 -4.28
C LEU A 26 7.94 3.40 -3.79
N LEU A 27 7.79 3.82 -2.53
CA LEU A 27 6.51 4.25 -1.98
C LEU A 27 6.10 5.65 -2.43
N PHE A 28 7.09 6.46 -2.84
CA PHE A 28 6.89 7.88 -3.13
C PHE A 28 7.05 8.22 -4.62
N THR A 29 7.77 7.40 -5.38
CA THR A 29 7.94 7.59 -6.82
C THR A 29 6.60 7.52 -7.53
N ASP A 30 6.24 8.58 -8.26
CA ASP A 30 4.96 8.73 -8.97
C ASP A 30 3.70 8.54 -8.10
N ALA A 31 3.84 8.69 -6.77
CA ALA A 31 2.72 8.55 -5.85
C ALA A 31 1.71 9.70 -6.04
N PRO A 32 0.40 9.41 -6.20
CA PRO A 32 -0.61 10.45 -6.29
C PRO A 32 -0.60 11.36 -5.06
N PRO A 33 -0.87 12.67 -5.19
CA PRO A 33 -0.87 13.60 -4.05
C PRO A 33 -1.75 13.14 -2.87
N VAL A 34 -2.90 12.53 -3.17
CA VAL A 34 -3.83 11.98 -2.18
C VAL A 34 -3.20 10.86 -1.35
N LEU A 35 -2.33 10.05 -1.95
CA LEU A 35 -1.62 8.98 -1.24
C LEU A 35 -0.58 9.58 -0.29
N LEU A 36 0.17 10.58 -0.74
CA LEU A 36 1.16 11.28 0.10
C LEU A 36 0.50 11.95 1.32
N GLU A 37 -0.64 12.61 1.12
CA GLU A 37 -1.42 13.21 2.21
C GLU A 37 -1.88 12.16 3.23
N LYS A 38 -2.33 10.99 2.77
CA LYS A 38 -2.71 9.88 3.66
C LYS A 38 -1.51 9.34 4.43
N ILE A 39 -0.36 9.17 3.78
CA ILE A 39 0.86 8.70 4.45
C ILE A 39 1.27 9.70 5.55
N GLU A 40 1.29 11.00 5.24
CA GLU A 40 1.58 12.06 6.20
C GLU A 40 0.62 12.02 7.40
N GLN A 41 -0.69 11.91 7.13
CA GLN A 41 -1.70 11.81 8.18
C GLN A 41 -1.49 10.57 9.05
N VAL A 42 -1.22 9.41 8.44
CA VAL A 42 -0.97 8.16 9.17
C VAL A 42 0.27 8.30 10.05
N MET A 43 1.36 8.86 9.55
CA MET A 43 2.59 9.05 10.32
C MET A 43 2.40 9.91 11.57
N ARG A 44 1.61 10.99 11.45
CA ARG A 44 1.28 11.83 12.60
C ARG A 44 0.49 11.06 13.66
N LEU A 45 -0.44 10.24 13.22
CA LEU A 45 -1.37 9.53 14.07
C LEU A 45 -0.74 8.32 14.78
N ILE A 46 0.08 7.53 14.08
CA ILE A 46 0.68 6.30 14.63
C ILE A 46 1.68 6.57 15.77
N ARG A 47 2.25 7.78 15.84
CA ARG A 47 3.19 8.18 16.90
C ARG A 47 2.58 8.03 18.30
N SER A 48 1.34 8.49 18.50
CA SER A 48 0.65 8.38 19.81
C SER A 48 0.22 6.96 20.18
N LYS A 49 0.36 6.01 19.25
CA LYS A 49 0.00 4.60 19.41
C LYS A 49 1.20 3.70 19.72
N GLY A 50 2.37 4.31 19.93
CA GLY A 50 3.61 3.58 20.19
C GLY A 50 4.09 2.80 18.97
N VAL A 51 3.81 3.28 17.76
CA VAL A 51 4.28 2.68 16.52
C VAL A 51 5.35 3.57 15.88
N GLY A 52 6.54 3.00 15.66
CA GLY A 52 7.64 3.64 14.96
C GLY A 52 7.65 3.32 13.47
N VAL A 53 8.15 4.25 12.66
CA VAL A 53 8.37 4.05 11.21
C VAL A 53 9.77 4.49 10.84
N TRP A 54 10.48 3.65 10.10
CA TRP A 54 11.77 3.92 9.48
C TRP A 54 11.65 3.79 7.97
N PHE A 55 12.07 4.83 7.26
CA PHE A 55 12.25 4.78 5.82
C PHE A 55 13.74 4.65 5.53
N VAL A 56 14.11 3.58 4.83
CA VAL A 56 15.48 3.31 4.42
C VAL A 56 15.56 3.56 2.93
N THR A 57 16.45 4.46 2.52
CA THR A 57 16.64 4.85 1.12
C THR A 57 18.10 5.18 0.88
N GLN A 58 18.52 5.10 -0.39
CA GLN A 58 19.87 5.45 -0.82
C GLN A 58 20.08 6.96 -0.87
N ASN A 59 19.05 7.73 -1.25
CA ASN A 59 19.11 9.18 -1.32
C ASN A 59 17.99 9.83 -0.48
N PRO A 60 18.31 10.72 0.47
CA PRO A 60 17.31 11.46 1.24
C PRO A 60 16.31 12.24 0.37
N ALA A 61 16.72 12.69 -0.82
CA ALA A 61 15.86 13.40 -1.75
C ALA A 61 14.71 12.55 -2.33
N ASP A 62 14.75 11.23 -2.16
CA ASP A 62 13.69 10.34 -2.61
C ASP A 62 12.47 10.35 -1.68
N ILE A 63 12.60 10.92 -0.47
CA ILE A 63 11.51 11.06 0.48
C ILE A 63 10.98 12.50 0.40
N PRO A 64 9.65 12.69 0.20
CA PRO A 64 9.06 14.03 0.14
C PRO A 64 9.28 14.85 1.42
N ASP A 65 9.53 16.16 1.29
CA ASP A 65 9.79 17.07 2.42
C ASP A 65 8.70 17.02 3.51
N ARG A 66 7.44 16.88 3.11
CA ARG A 66 6.30 16.76 4.05
C ARG A 66 6.43 15.52 4.94
N VAL A 67 6.93 14.42 4.39
CA VAL A 67 7.18 13.17 5.11
C VAL A 67 8.47 13.27 5.92
N LEU A 68 9.56 13.79 5.33
CA LEU A 68 10.82 14.04 6.04
C LEU A 68 10.63 14.89 7.29
N GLY A 69 9.78 15.93 7.23
CA GLY A 69 9.46 16.79 8.37
C GLY A 69 8.76 16.09 9.54
N GLN A 70 8.14 14.93 9.31
CA GLN A 70 7.53 14.12 10.38
C GLN A 70 8.50 13.12 11.02
N LEU A 71 9.65 12.87 10.39
CA LEU A 71 10.65 11.94 10.88
C LEU A 71 11.62 12.71 11.78
N GLY A 72 11.67 12.39 13.07
CA GLY A 72 12.57 13.09 14.00
C GLY A 72 13.97 12.47 14.13
N ASN A 73 14.08 11.15 13.99
CA ASN A 73 15.33 10.43 14.11
C ASN A 73 16.04 10.34 12.74
N ARG A 74 17.37 10.43 12.75
CA ARG A 74 18.21 10.39 11.55
C ARG A 74 19.43 9.49 11.77
N VAL A 75 19.66 8.62 10.78
CA VAL A 75 20.89 7.84 10.63
C VAL A 75 21.33 8.03 9.19
N GLN A 76 22.43 8.75 8.99
CA GLN A 76 22.95 9.08 7.68
C GLN A 76 24.27 8.34 7.45
N HIS A 77 24.25 7.36 6.55
CA HIS A 77 25.46 6.71 6.07
C HIS A 77 26.20 7.55 5.03
N ALA A 78 27.38 7.09 4.64
CA ALA A 78 28.22 7.72 3.63
C ALA A 78 27.44 7.96 2.33
N LEU A 79 27.45 9.21 1.86
CA LEU A 79 26.95 9.58 0.54
C LEU A 79 28.14 9.91 -0.35
N ARG A 80 28.20 9.26 -1.52
CA ARG A 80 29.25 9.51 -2.50
C ARG A 80 28.75 10.55 -3.49
N ALA A 81 29.37 11.72 -3.48
CA ALA A 81 29.02 12.80 -4.39
C ALA A 81 29.97 12.84 -5.59
N PHE A 82 29.47 12.44 -6.77
CA PHE A 82 30.21 12.51 -8.03
C PHE A 82 29.64 13.57 -8.98
N THR A 83 28.36 13.91 -8.81
CA THR A 83 27.67 14.89 -9.64
C THR A 83 27.25 16.13 -8.82
N PRO A 84 26.94 17.27 -9.46
CA PRO A 84 26.36 18.42 -8.78
C PRO A 84 25.03 18.12 -8.07
N LYS A 85 24.26 17.15 -8.59
CA LYS A 85 23.03 16.70 -7.94
C LYS A 85 23.35 16.01 -6.60
N ASP A 86 24.37 15.16 -6.59
CA ASP A 86 24.77 14.45 -5.36
C ASP A 86 25.35 15.40 -4.33
N GLN A 87 26.14 16.41 -4.75
CA GLN A 87 26.64 17.45 -3.84
C GLN A 87 25.50 18.20 -3.15
N LYS A 88 24.43 18.52 -3.89
CA LYS A 88 23.22 19.11 -3.30
C LYS A 88 22.56 18.14 -2.32
N ALA A 89 22.44 16.86 -2.68
CA ALA A 89 21.86 15.85 -1.79
C ALA A 89 22.65 15.70 -0.48
N VAL A 90 23.99 15.68 -0.54
CA VAL A 90 24.86 15.67 0.65
C VAL A 90 24.59 16.90 1.52
N LYS A 91 24.54 18.08 0.91
CA LYS A 91 24.28 19.33 1.64
C LYS A 91 22.91 19.33 2.29
N THR A 92 21.86 18.95 1.56
CA THR A 92 20.50 18.83 2.10
C THR A 92 20.45 17.83 3.25
N ALA A 93 21.11 16.67 3.13
CA ALA A 93 21.19 15.70 4.20
C ALA A 93 21.85 16.29 5.45
N ALA A 94 22.98 16.98 5.30
CA ALA A 94 23.68 17.65 6.39
C ALA A 94 22.83 18.74 7.05
N ASP A 95 22.11 19.55 6.27
CA ASP A 95 21.27 20.65 6.76
C ASP A 95 20.06 20.15 7.58
N THR A 96 19.66 18.88 7.41
CA THR A 96 18.60 18.25 8.23
C THR A 96 19.08 17.80 9.61
N LEU A 97 20.39 17.80 9.85
CA LEU A 97 20.99 17.37 11.11
C LEU A 97 21.25 18.58 12.00
N ARG A 98 21.08 18.42 13.32
CA ARG A 98 21.47 19.47 14.25
C ARG A 98 22.99 19.62 14.25
N ALA A 99 23.47 20.82 13.95
CA ALA A 99 24.89 21.14 13.82
C ALA A 99 25.71 20.73 15.05
N ASN A 100 26.92 20.21 14.81
CA ASN A 100 27.91 19.90 15.83
C ASN A 100 29.08 20.90 15.73
N PRO A 101 29.46 21.62 16.80
CA PRO A 101 30.60 22.53 16.76
C PRO A 101 31.96 21.82 16.62
N ALA A 102 32.04 20.51 16.82
CA ALA A 102 33.28 19.75 16.71
C ALA A 102 33.66 19.39 15.26
N PHE A 103 32.71 19.38 14.31
CA PHE A 103 32.98 19.04 12.91
C PHE A 103 31.90 19.57 11.96
N ASP A 104 32.26 19.75 10.69
CA ASP A 104 31.30 20.09 9.64
C ASP A 104 30.56 18.84 9.13
N SER A 105 29.23 18.86 9.15
CA SER A 105 28.39 17.73 8.76
C SER A 105 28.52 17.38 7.26
N VAL A 106 28.73 18.36 6.38
CA VAL A 106 28.84 18.13 4.93
C VAL A 106 30.15 17.39 4.64
N GLU A 107 31.25 17.86 5.20
CA GLU A 107 32.56 17.22 5.10
C GLU A 107 32.55 15.83 5.75
N ALA A 108 31.93 15.71 6.93
CA ALA A 108 31.86 14.44 7.65
C ALA A 108 31.11 13.37 6.83
N ILE A 109 29.94 13.69 6.23
CA ILE A 109 29.17 12.73 5.41
C ILE A 109 30.00 12.17 4.26
N GLN A 110 30.82 13.00 3.61
CA GLN A 110 31.66 12.57 2.49
C GLN A 110 32.84 11.69 2.96
N ALA A 111 33.37 11.99 4.15
CA ALA A 111 34.49 11.28 4.75
C ALA A 111 34.11 9.96 5.45
N LEU A 112 32.82 9.65 5.60
CA LEU A 112 32.36 8.41 6.23
C LEU A 112 32.86 7.16 5.47
N GLY A 113 33.36 6.21 6.26
CA GLY A 113 33.73 4.86 5.81
C GLY A 113 32.56 3.88 5.88
N THR A 114 32.82 2.64 5.45
CA THR A 114 31.87 1.54 5.63
C THR A 114 31.71 1.24 7.12
N GLY A 115 30.45 1.11 7.56
CA GLY A 115 30.14 0.88 8.98
C GLY A 115 30.18 2.16 9.82
N GLU A 116 30.26 3.35 9.21
CA GLU A 116 30.11 4.61 9.91
C GLU A 116 28.81 5.33 9.52
N ALA A 117 28.30 6.15 10.43
CA ALA A 117 27.14 7.00 10.20
C ALA A 117 27.23 8.30 11.00
N LEU A 118 26.56 9.34 10.51
CA LEU A 118 26.12 10.45 11.34
C LEU A 118 24.75 10.13 11.93
N ILE A 119 24.60 10.31 13.24
CA ILE A 119 23.39 9.95 13.97
C ILE A 119 22.89 11.18 14.75
N SER A 120 21.58 11.45 14.64
CA SER A 120 20.88 12.43 15.46
C SER A 120 19.53 11.85 15.85
N PHE A 121 19.30 11.66 17.14
CA PHE A 121 18.06 11.14 17.69
C PHE A 121 17.37 12.18 18.55
N LEU A 122 16.06 12.05 18.70
CA LEU A 122 15.30 12.90 19.59
C LEU A 122 15.70 12.66 21.05
N ASP A 123 15.84 13.74 21.81
CA ASP A 123 15.98 13.69 23.26
C ASP A 123 14.62 13.42 23.95
N ALA A 124 14.63 13.35 25.29
CA ALA A 124 13.41 13.13 26.09
C ALA A 124 12.37 14.27 25.95
N LYS A 125 12.73 15.41 25.37
CA LYS A 125 11.81 16.52 25.09
C LYS A 125 11.33 16.51 23.63
N GLY A 126 11.70 15.49 22.85
CA GLY A 126 11.37 15.39 21.44
C GLY A 126 12.16 16.35 20.54
N SER A 127 13.28 16.91 21.01
CA SER A 127 14.16 17.78 20.23
C SER A 127 15.35 16.99 19.66
N PRO A 128 15.78 17.23 18.41
CA PRO A 128 16.95 16.54 17.86
C PRO A 128 18.22 16.81 18.70
N SER A 129 18.93 15.74 19.03
CA SER A 129 20.26 15.82 19.65
C SER A 129 21.28 16.37 18.66
N VAL A 130 22.38 16.92 19.17
CA VAL A 130 23.54 17.26 18.33
C VAL A 130 23.96 16.01 17.55
N VAL A 131 24.28 16.18 16.27
CA VAL A 131 24.71 15.07 15.42
C VAL A 131 26.06 14.53 15.87
N GLU A 132 26.19 13.22 15.95
CA GLU A 132 27.44 12.55 16.32
C GLU A 132 27.87 11.58 15.23
N ARG A 133 29.19 11.41 15.08
CA ARG A 133 29.75 10.36 14.21
C ARG A 133 29.89 9.07 15.02
N ALA A 134 29.30 7.99 14.53
CA ALA A 134 29.27 6.70 15.22
C ALA A 134 29.64 5.54 14.30
N MET A 135 30.20 4.48 14.90
CA MET A 135 30.36 3.18 14.27
C MET A 135 29.06 2.39 14.40
N VAL A 136 28.53 1.92 13.27
CA VAL A 136 27.36 1.04 13.21
C VAL A 136 27.85 -0.39 13.19
N ILE A 137 27.62 -1.10 14.30
CA ILE A 137 27.86 -2.54 14.37
C ILE A 137 26.80 -3.27 13.56
N ALA A 138 27.22 -4.11 12.62
CA ALA A 138 26.29 -5.02 11.97
C ALA A 138 25.74 -5.99 13.03
N PRO A 139 24.42 -6.25 13.08
CA PRO A 139 23.91 -7.29 13.94
C PRO A 139 24.60 -8.61 13.59
N GLY A 140 25.03 -9.36 14.61
CA GLY A 140 25.59 -10.68 14.39
C GLY A 140 24.55 -11.54 13.69
N SER A 141 24.78 -11.86 12.41
CA SER A 141 23.94 -12.80 11.68
C SER A 141 24.56 -14.19 11.77
N ARG A 142 23.70 -15.20 11.93
CA ARG A 142 24.10 -16.58 11.72
C ARG A 142 24.00 -16.87 10.23
N MET A 143 25.10 -17.33 9.63
CA MET A 143 25.07 -17.89 8.28
C MET A 143 24.50 -19.32 8.34
N GLY A 144 23.42 -19.56 7.60
CA GLY A 144 22.75 -20.86 7.50
C GLY A 144 21.43 -20.95 8.27
N PRO A 145 20.59 -21.96 7.96
CA PRO A 145 19.28 -22.12 8.59
C PRO A 145 19.42 -22.44 10.08
N VAL A 146 18.43 -21.99 10.86
CA VAL A 146 18.25 -22.46 12.24
C VAL A 146 17.92 -23.95 12.22
N THR A 147 18.48 -24.73 13.15
CA THR A 147 18.14 -26.16 13.22
C THR A 147 16.68 -26.33 13.68
N GLY A 148 16.08 -27.50 13.40
CA GLY A 148 14.71 -27.80 13.85
C GLY A 148 14.57 -27.72 15.36
N ASP A 149 15.56 -28.23 16.11
CA ASP A 149 15.56 -28.22 17.57
C ASP A 149 15.67 -26.82 18.15
N GLU A 150 16.57 -25.99 17.61
CA GLU A 150 16.69 -24.58 18.02
C GLU A 150 15.42 -23.79 17.72
N ARG A 151 14.82 -23.99 16.54
CA ARG A 151 13.58 -23.34 16.17
C ARG A 151 12.44 -23.70 17.12
N ASN A 152 12.27 -24.99 17.41
CA ASN A 152 11.26 -25.47 18.34
C ASN A 152 11.53 -24.93 19.76
N GLY A 153 12.79 -24.90 20.18
CA GLY A 153 13.20 -24.27 21.44
C GLY A 153 12.79 -22.80 21.52
N LEU A 154 13.11 -21.99 20.51
CA LEU A 154 12.75 -20.57 20.45
C LEU A 154 11.23 -20.35 20.43
N ILE A 155 10.50 -21.16 19.67
CA ILE A 155 9.03 -21.08 19.62
C ILE A 155 8.43 -21.38 20.99
N ASN A 156 8.82 -22.50 21.61
CA ASN A 156 8.25 -22.95 22.89
C ASN A 156 8.56 -22.01 24.07
N HIS A 157 9.65 -21.25 24.00
CA HIS A 157 10.02 -20.27 25.03
C HIS A 157 9.57 -18.84 24.68
N SER A 158 8.92 -18.64 23.53
CA SER A 158 8.42 -17.32 23.15
C SER A 158 7.32 -16.87 24.10
N PRO A 159 7.36 -15.62 24.61
CA PRO A 159 6.24 -15.04 25.36
C PRO A 159 4.92 -14.99 24.58
N LEU A 160 4.98 -15.18 23.25
CA LEU A 160 3.84 -15.20 22.35
C LEU A 160 3.38 -16.62 21.98
N TYR A 161 4.03 -17.65 22.54
CA TYR A 161 3.60 -19.04 22.39
C TYR A 161 2.16 -19.22 22.91
N GLY A 162 1.35 -20.00 22.20
CA GLY A 162 -0.09 -20.15 22.48
C GLY A 162 -0.99 -19.03 21.92
N LYS A 163 -0.42 -17.88 21.52
CA LYS A 163 -1.17 -16.81 20.83
C LYS A 163 -1.04 -16.90 19.31
N TYR A 164 0.16 -17.23 18.82
CA TYR A 164 0.48 -17.33 17.39
C TYR A 164 0.97 -18.72 16.97
N ASP A 165 0.80 -19.73 17.82
CA ASP A 165 1.19 -21.12 17.53
C ASP A 165 0.24 -21.80 16.54
N SER A 166 -1.01 -21.37 16.52
CA SER A 166 -2.03 -21.85 15.59
C SER A 166 -1.93 -21.10 14.26
N GLU A 167 -1.59 -21.81 13.19
CA GLU A 167 -1.63 -21.24 11.84
C GLU A 167 -3.08 -20.88 11.46
N VAL A 168 -3.29 -19.63 11.08
CA VAL A 168 -4.58 -19.15 10.57
C VAL A 168 -4.41 -18.79 9.11
N ASP A 169 -4.85 -19.69 8.24
CA ASP A 169 -4.94 -19.42 6.82
C ASP A 169 -6.20 -18.57 6.53
N ARG A 170 -5.99 -17.32 6.15
CA ARG A 170 -7.09 -16.38 5.87
C ARG A 170 -7.37 -16.40 4.38
N GLU A 171 -8.65 -16.39 4.03
CA GLU A 171 -9.08 -16.27 2.64
C GLU A 171 -8.44 -15.04 1.98
N SER A 172 -7.62 -15.29 0.97
CA SER A 172 -6.81 -14.28 0.31
C SER A 172 -7.66 -13.38 -0.58
N ALA A 173 -7.17 -12.16 -0.85
CA ALA A 173 -7.82 -11.27 -1.80
C ALA A 173 -7.94 -11.91 -3.20
N PHE A 174 -6.96 -12.74 -3.58
CA PHE A 174 -6.97 -13.50 -4.83
C PHE A 174 -8.13 -14.49 -4.88
N GLU A 175 -8.34 -15.27 -3.82
CA GLU A 175 -9.44 -16.24 -3.73
C GLU A 175 -10.81 -15.56 -3.74
N LYS A 176 -10.96 -14.42 -3.06
CA LYS A 176 -12.18 -13.62 -3.09
C LYS A 176 -12.49 -13.09 -4.49
N LEU A 177 -11.47 -12.61 -5.20
CA LEU A 177 -11.62 -12.13 -6.57
C LEU A 177 -11.97 -13.27 -7.53
N GLN A 178 -11.30 -14.42 -7.41
CA GLN A 178 -11.57 -15.59 -8.25
C GLN A 178 -12.99 -16.11 -8.04
N LYS A 179 -13.47 -16.19 -6.79
CA LYS A 179 -14.87 -16.49 -6.48
C LYS A 179 -15.83 -15.48 -7.06
N GLY A 180 -15.49 -14.19 -7.04
CA GLY A 180 -16.27 -13.13 -7.69
C GLY A 180 -16.40 -13.32 -9.21
N PHE A 181 -15.32 -13.71 -9.89
CA PHE A 181 -15.34 -14.00 -11.33
C PHE A 181 -16.15 -15.26 -11.66
N GLN A 182 -16.03 -16.31 -10.85
CA GLN A 182 -16.82 -17.54 -11.01
C GLN A 182 -18.32 -17.32 -10.72
N ALA A 183 -18.66 -16.56 -9.69
CA ALA A 183 -20.05 -16.20 -9.41
C ALA A 183 -20.68 -15.37 -10.55
N ALA A 184 -19.90 -14.51 -11.20
CA ALA A 184 -20.34 -13.75 -12.36
C ALA A 184 -20.49 -14.62 -13.63
N SER A 185 -19.64 -15.64 -13.83
CA SER A 185 -19.78 -16.56 -14.95
C SER A 185 -20.94 -17.54 -14.80
N ASP A 186 -21.23 -17.96 -13.57
CA ASP A 186 -22.33 -18.89 -13.29
C ASP A 186 -23.71 -18.22 -13.43
N GLN A 187 -23.82 -16.94 -13.06
CA GLN A 187 -25.04 -16.15 -13.33
C GLN A 187 -25.27 -15.87 -14.82
N ALA A 188 -24.20 -15.80 -15.63
CA ALA A 188 -24.31 -15.64 -17.08
C ALA A 188 -24.62 -16.96 -17.82
N SER A 189 -24.46 -18.12 -17.14
CA SER A 189 -24.63 -19.46 -17.70
C SER A 189 -25.94 -20.15 -17.27
N ALA A 190 -26.77 -19.47 -16.46
CA ALA A 190 -28.10 -19.97 -16.09
C ALA A 190 -29.01 -20.02 -17.35
N PRO A 191 -29.62 -21.18 -17.68
CA PRO A 191 -30.55 -21.26 -18.81
C PRO A 191 -31.74 -20.34 -18.58
N PRO A 192 -32.29 -19.68 -19.62
CA PRO A 192 -33.58 -19.01 -19.48
C PRO A 192 -34.59 -20.05 -19.01
N ALA A 193 -35.23 -19.78 -17.87
CA ALA A 193 -36.29 -20.63 -17.34
C ALA A 193 -37.32 -20.87 -18.46
N LYS A 194 -37.48 -22.14 -18.84
CA LYS A 194 -38.52 -22.55 -19.79
C LYS A 194 -39.86 -22.08 -19.22
N GLY A 195 -40.56 -21.26 -20.00
CA GLY A 195 -41.93 -20.88 -19.70
C GLY A 195 -42.80 -22.13 -19.66
N ASP A 196 -43.39 -22.38 -18.51
CA ASP A 196 -44.60 -23.20 -18.45
C ASP A 196 -45.74 -22.35 -19.04
N ASP A 197 -46.35 -22.88 -20.09
CA ASP A 197 -47.64 -22.45 -20.60
C ASP A 197 -48.70 -22.68 -19.51
N VAL A 198 -48.86 -21.70 -18.64
CA VAL A 198 -50.07 -21.58 -17.82
C VAL A 198 -51.06 -20.77 -18.63
N ALA A 199 -52.17 -21.38 -19.03
CA ALA A 199 -53.32 -20.70 -19.60
C ALA A 199 -53.78 -19.59 -18.62
N VAL A 200 -53.58 -18.33 -18.99
CA VAL A 200 -53.98 -17.17 -18.17
C VAL A 200 -55.25 -16.55 -18.75
N ASP A 201 -56.23 -16.45 -17.87
CA ASP A 201 -57.52 -15.77 -18.04
C ASP A 201 -57.36 -14.26 -18.36
N ASN A 202 -58.25 -13.76 -19.21
CA ASN A 202 -58.13 -12.51 -19.96
C ASN A 202 -58.76 -11.31 -19.21
N GLY A 203 -57.97 -10.55 -18.45
CA GLY A 203 -58.51 -9.28 -17.93
C GLY A 203 -57.53 -8.24 -17.45
N ILE A 204 -56.50 -8.62 -16.67
CA ILE A 204 -55.77 -7.63 -15.85
C ILE A 204 -54.31 -7.43 -16.29
N LEU A 205 -53.73 -8.36 -17.05
CA LEU A 205 -52.31 -8.32 -17.44
C LEU A 205 -52.02 -7.56 -18.76
N GLY A 206 -53.06 -7.26 -19.55
CA GLY A 206 -52.92 -6.55 -20.84
C GLY A 206 -52.46 -5.10 -20.68
N GLY A 207 -52.99 -4.39 -19.68
CA GLY A 207 -52.68 -2.98 -19.45
C GLY A 207 -51.25 -2.72 -18.95
N LEU A 208 -50.65 -3.68 -18.25
CA LEU A 208 -49.26 -3.57 -17.79
C LEU A 208 -48.27 -3.86 -18.92
N LYS A 209 -48.52 -4.83 -19.81
CA LYS A 209 -47.64 -5.11 -20.96
C LYS A 209 -47.48 -3.91 -21.91
N GLU A 210 -48.51 -3.08 -22.06
CA GLU A 210 -48.47 -1.91 -22.96
C GLU A 210 -47.54 -0.80 -22.47
N ILE A 211 -47.38 -0.65 -21.15
CA ILE A 211 -46.49 0.37 -20.54
C ILE A 211 -45.01 -0.01 -20.69
N LEU A 212 -44.73 -1.32 -20.79
CA LEU A 212 -43.38 -1.89 -20.74
C LEU A 212 -42.72 -1.93 -22.12
N PHE A 213 -43.50 -2.27 -23.15
CA PHE A 213 -43.02 -2.55 -24.49
C PHE A 213 -43.40 -1.50 -25.55
N GLY A 214 -44.20 -0.50 -25.17
CA GLY A 214 -44.63 0.56 -26.09
C GLY A 214 -45.79 0.12 -27.01
N ARG A 215 -46.46 1.12 -27.61
CA ARG A 215 -47.66 0.91 -28.43
C ARG A 215 -47.39 1.31 -29.88
N THR A 216 -47.96 0.56 -30.83
CA THR A 216 -48.05 0.97 -32.24
C THR A 216 -49.48 1.40 -32.54
N GLY A 217 -49.68 2.66 -32.94
CA GLY A 217 -51.01 3.21 -33.21
C GLY A 217 -51.57 2.82 -34.58
N PRO A 218 -52.89 2.98 -34.83
CA PRO A 218 -53.57 2.51 -36.05
C PRO A 218 -53.17 3.22 -37.35
N ARG A 219 -52.29 4.22 -37.29
CA ARG A 219 -51.72 4.92 -38.45
C ARG A 219 -50.18 4.85 -38.50
N GLY A 220 -49.57 3.87 -37.82
CA GLY A 220 -48.15 3.52 -37.99
C GLY A 220 -47.14 4.30 -37.15
N GLY A 221 -47.57 5.13 -36.19
CA GLY A 221 -46.66 5.75 -35.21
C GLY A 221 -46.31 4.79 -34.08
N LYS A 222 -45.01 4.60 -33.80
CA LYS A 222 -44.47 3.82 -32.67
C LYS A 222 -44.05 4.76 -31.54
N HIS A 223 -44.54 4.50 -30.32
CA HIS A 223 -44.00 5.11 -29.10
C HIS A 223 -43.27 4.02 -28.30
N ASP A 224 -41.95 4.15 -28.17
CA ASP A 224 -41.09 3.15 -27.52
C ASP A 224 -41.25 3.16 -25.98
N GLY A 225 -41.25 1.96 -25.39
CA GLY A 225 -41.34 1.74 -23.95
C GLY A 225 -40.02 1.97 -23.20
N VAL A 226 -40.12 2.18 -21.89
CA VAL A 226 -39.05 2.67 -20.99
C VAL A 226 -37.83 1.74 -20.91
N VAL A 227 -38.00 0.44 -21.13
CA VAL A 227 -36.92 -0.56 -21.06
C VAL A 227 -35.91 -0.40 -22.21
N GLN A 228 -36.38 0.02 -23.39
CA GLN A 228 -35.54 0.10 -24.58
C GLN A 228 -34.63 1.35 -24.60
N THR A 229 -35.00 2.39 -23.86
CA THR A 229 -34.21 3.62 -23.70
C THR A 229 -33.03 3.43 -22.73
N MET A 230 -33.18 2.55 -21.73
CA MET A 230 -32.10 2.22 -20.79
C MET A 230 -31.04 1.29 -21.40
N ALA A 231 -31.44 0.36 -22.27
CA ALA A 231 -30.49 -0.54 -22.95
C ALA A 231 -29.57 0.18 -23.94
N LYS A 232 -30.03 1.26 -24.60
CA LYS A 232 -29.23 2.02 -25.57
C LYS A 232 -28.21 2.99 -24.97
N SER A 233 -28.30 3.29 -23.68
CA SER A 233 -27.41 4.26 -23.01
C SER A 233 -26.19 3.61 -22.32
N ALA A 234 -26.24 2.29 -22.06
CA ALA A 234 -25.13 1.57 -21.42
C ALA A 234 -24.04 1.05 -22.40
N THR A 235 -24.29 1.05 -23.71
CA THR A 235 -23.42 0.41 -24.71
C THR A 235 -22.28 1.27 -25.28
N ARG A 236 -22.11 2.53 -24.86
CA ARG A 236 -21.07 3.43 -25.42
C ARG A 236 -19.81 3.62 -24.55
N GLN A 237 -19.78 3.17 -23.30
CA GLN A 237 -18.66 3.47 -22.39
C GLN A 237 -17.76 2.29 -22.00
N ILE A 238 -18.11 1.05 -22.36
CA ILE A 238 -17.38 -0.14 -21.86
C ILE A 238 -16.36 -0.70 -22.88
N THR A 239 -16.34 -0.20 -24.12
CA THR A 239 -15.64 -0.87 -25.23
C THR A 239 -14.13 -0.56 -25.37
N ASN A 240 -13.57 0.45 -24.69
CA ASN A 240 -12.19 0.90 -24.96
C ASN A 240 -11.11 0.61 -23.89
N GLN A 241 -11.44 -0.04 -22.76
CA GLN A 241 -10.43 -0.29 -21.70
C GLN A 241 -10.03 -1.77 -21.52
N ILE A 242 -10.82 -2.71 -22.03
CA ILE A 242 -10.58 -4.15 -21.77
C ILE A 242 -9.60 -4.77 -22.78
N ILE A 243 -9.40 -4.16 -23.95
CA ILE A 243 -8.62 -4.76 -25.05
C ILE A 243 -7.09 -4.58 -24.89
N ARG A 244 -6.59 -3.69 -24.01
CA ARG A 244 -5.14 -3.41 -23.89
C ARG A 244 -4.43 -4.00 -22.66
N GLY A 245 -5.16 -4.45 -21.64
CA GLY A 245 -4.56 -4.87 -20.36
C GLY A 245 -4.30 -6.37 -20.22
N VAL A 246 -5.09 -7.22 -20.87
CA VAL A 246 -5.16 -8.66 -20.52
C VAL A 246 -4.51 -9.58 -21.57
N LEU A 247 -4.26 -9.09 -22.80
CA LEU A 247 -3.65 -9.89 -23.88
C LEU A 247 -2.13 -9.73 -24.01
N GLY A 248 -1.51 -8.77 -23.32
CA GLY A 248 -0.07 -8.49 -23.40
C GLY A 248 0.80 -9.27 -22.41
N SER A 249 0.25 -9.71 -21.26
CA SER A 249 1.04 -10.32 -20.18
C SER A 249 1.03 -11.85 -20.15
N LEU A 250 0.20 -12.51 -20.98
CA LEU A 250 0.07 -13.98 -21.03
C LEU A 250 0.73 -14.66 -22.24
N LEU A 251 1.36 -13.90 -23.15
CA LEU A 251 2.00 -14.44 -24.37
C LEU A 251 3.46 -13.94 -24.57
N GLY A 252 4.17 -13.61 -23.50
CA GLY A 252 5.59 -13.22 -23.52
C GLY A 252 6.53 -14.42 -23.32
N GLY A 253 6.76 -15.17 -24.40
CA GLY A 253 7.55 -16.40 -24.44
C GLY A 253 9.05 -16.24 -24.11
N ARG A 254 9.51 -17.20 -23.31
CA ARG A 254 10.90 -17.61 -23.03
C ARG A 254 11.73 -17.76 -24.32
N ARG A 255 12.85 -17.04 -24.46
CA ARG A 255 13.95 -17.41 -25.37
C ARG A 255 15.30 -16.92 -24.86
N ARG A 256 16.17 -17.92 -24.65
CA ARG A 256 17.64 -17.96 -24.54
C ARG A 256 18.35 -16.89 -23.73
#